data_AF-A0A0N4XPY3-F1
#
_entry.id   AF-A0A0N4XPY3-F1
#
_cell.length_a   1.000
_cell.length_b   1.000
_cell.length_c   1.000
_cell.angle_alpha   90.00
_cell.angle_beta   90.00
_cell.angle_gamma   90.00
#
_symmetry.space_group_name_H-M   'P 1'
#
loop_
_entity.id
_entity.type
_entity.pdbx_description
1 polymer ?
#
loop_
_entity_poly.entity_id
_entity_poly.type
_entity_poly.pdbx_seq_one_letter_code
_entity_poly.pdbx_strand_id
1 'polypeptide(L)'
;MSVAIVQAGSVIYDTPATLDKLEKLTAEAAASGAKLIVFPEAFIGGYPKWMDFGIVLGTRSPEGREEFRKYYNSAIEEHGPESQRIAEIAASNDIIIVTGVVERQGGTLYCSVFFYGPRGFLGKHRKLMPTALERCIWGNGDGSTMP
;
A
#
# COMPACT_ATOMS: atom_id res chain seq x y z
N MET A 1 9.91 -20.41 12.75
CA MET A 1 9.36 -19.71 11.57
C MET A 1 10.31 -18.56 11.26
N SER A 2 10.86 -18.49 10.04
CA SER A 2 11.78 -17.42 9.63
C SER A 2 11.00 -16.23 9.06
N VAL A 3 11.48 -15.01 9.32
CA VAL A 3 10.83 -13.75 8.94
C VAL A 3 11.82 -12.88 8.17
N ALA A 4 11.35 -12.22 7.10
CA ALA A 4 12.11 -11.22 6.38
C ALA A 4 11.45 -9.84 6.50
N ILE A 5 12.27 -8.80 6.61
CA ILE A 5 11.84 -7.40 6.58
C ILE A 5 12.49 -6.76 5.36
N VAL A 6 11.67 -6.18 4.49
CA VAL A 6 12.13 -5.59 3.23
C VAL A 6 12.39 -4.11 3.42
N GLN A 7 13.59 -3.67 3.03
CA GLN A 7 13.94 -2.25 2.94
C GLN A 7 14.03 -1.86 1.45
N ALA A 8 12.93 -1.35 0.90
CA ALA A 8 12.85 -0.91 -0.48
C ALA A 8 11.86 0.25 -0.65
N GLY A 9 12.11 1.13 -1.63
CA GLY A 9 11.18 2.19 -2.02
C GLY A 9 10.27 1.77 -3.17
N SER A 10 9.11 2.43 -3.28
CA SER A 10 8.15 2.27 -4.38
C SER A 10 8.66 2.91 -5.68
N VAL A 11 8.03 2.54 -6.81
CA VAL A 11 8.10 3.34 -8.04
C VAL A 11 6.88 4.26 -8.06
N ILE A 12 7.09 5.54 -7.79
CA ILE A 12 5.99 6.52 -7.66
C ILE A 12 5.24 6.65 -8.99
N TYR A 13 3.90 6.64 -8.92
CA TYR A 13 2.98 6.65 -10.06
C TYR A 13 3.03 5.42 -10.99
N ASP A 14 3.75 4.36 -10.60
CA ASP A 14 3.81 3.11 -11.35
C ASP A 14 3.60 1.91 -10.40
N THR A 15 2.33 1.65 -10.13
CA THR A 15 1.88 0.53 -9.30
C THR A 15 2.27 -0.82 -9.91
N PRO A 16 2.11 -1.07 -11.23
CA PRO A 16 2.62 -2.28 -11.87
C PRO A 16 4.12 -2.54 -11.63
N ALA A 17 4.98 -1.53 -11.86
CA ALA A 17 6.43 -1.69 -11.63
C ALA A 17 6.76 -1.92 -10.15
N THR A 18 5.98 -1.34 -9.24
CA THR A 18 6.13 -1.60 -7.80
C THR A 18 5.72 -3.02 -7.43
N LEU A 19 4.69 -3.60 -8.06
CA LEU A 19 4.30 -4.99 -7.89
C LEU A 19 5.35 -5.96 -8.43
N ASP A 20 6.00 -5.63 -9.55
CA ASP A 20 7.13 -6.42 -10.07
C ASP A 20 8.29 -6.48 -9.05
N LYS A 21 8.55 -5.35 -8.36
CA LYS A 21 9.53 -5.32 -7.27
C LYS A 21 9.09 -6.14 -6.06
N LEU A 22 7.81 -6.06 -5.69
CA LEU A 22 7.24 -6.86 -4.59
C LEU A 22 7.45 -8.35 -4.88
N GLU A 23 7.12 -8.79 -6.09
CA GLU A 23 7.25 -10.18 -6.54
C GLU A 23 8.70 -10.67 -6.46
N LYS A 24 9.63 -9.90 -7.04
CA LYS A 24 11.07 -10.21 -7.01
C LYS A 24 11.59 -10.34 -5.57
N LEU A 25 11.30 -9.36 -4.72
CA LEU A 25 11.78 -9.34 -3.33
C LEU A 25 11.14 -10.47 -2.50
N THR A 26 9.89 -10.83 -2.81
CA THR A 26 9.22 -11.97 -2.19
C THR A 26 9.93 -13.27 -2.56
N ALA A 27 10.22 -13.50 -3.83
CA ALA A 27 10.92 -14.69 -4.29
C ALA A 27 12.33 -14.83 -3.68
N GLU A 28 13.08 -13.72 -3.58
CA GLU A 28 14.42 -13.71 -2.95
C GLU A 28 14.37 -14.09 -1.45
N ALA A 29 13.40 -13.53 -0.72
CA ALA A 29 13.19 -13.86 0.69
C ALA A 29 12.67 -15.30 0.88
N ALA A 30 11.81 -15.78 -0.03
CA ALA A 30 11.32 -17.15 -0.05
C ALA A 30 12.46 -18.16 -0.24
N ALA A 31 13.35 -17.89 -1.20
CA ALA A 31 14.54 -18.69 -1.46
C ALA A 31 15.48 -18.74 -0.24
N SER A 32 15.46 -17.70 0.59
CA SER A 32 16.21 -17.64 1.87
C SER A 32 15.49 -18.34 3.03
N GLY A 33 14.35 -18.98 2.77
CA GLY A 33 13.57 -19.76 3.75
C GLY A 33 12.60 -18.94 4.60
N ALA A 34 12.32 -17.68 4.26
CA ALA A 34 11.34 -16.88 4.96
C ALA A 34 9.92 -17.45 4.78
N LYS A 35 9.09 -17.36 5.83
CA LYS A 35 7.67 -17.76 5.82
C LYS A 35 6.71 -16.60 6.07
N LEU A 36 7.24 -15.45 6.51
CA LEU A 36 6.56 -14.18 6.65
C LEU A 36 7.47 -13.09 6.07
N ILE A 37 6.91 -12.20 5.26
CA ILE A 37 7.62 -11.05 4.72
C ILE A 37 6.84 -9.78 5.06
N VAL A 38 7.53 -8.79 5.60
CA VAL A 38 6.96 -7.47 5.92
C VAL A 38 7.57 -6.42 5.00
N PHE A 39 6.71 -5.70 4.28
CA PHE A 39 7.06 -4.55 3.45
C PHE A 39 6.76 -3.22 4.17
N PRO A 40 7.41 -2.12 3.77
CA PRO A 40 7.23 -0.80 4.41
C PRO A 40 5.82 -0.20 4.28
N GLU A 41 5.58 0.88 5.03
CA GLU A 41 4.39 1.75 4.91
C GLU A 41 4.27 2.30 3.49
N ALA A 42 3.03 2.33 2.96
CA ALA A 42 2.70 2.85 1.63
C ALA A 42 3.63 2.33 0.52
N PHE A 43 4.11 1.08 0.64
CA PHE A 43 4.96 0.47 -0.38
C PHE A 43 4.20 0.35 -1.71
N ILE A 44 2.95 -0.11 -1.69
CA ILE A 44 2.08 -0.07 -2.87
C ILE A 44 1.32 1.27 -2.89
N GLY A 45 1.33 1.94 -4.05
CA GLY A 45 0.78 3.29 -4.22
C GLY A 45 1.76 4.43 -3.88
N GLY A 46 2.73 4.17 -3.01
CA GLY A 46 3.83 5.09 -2.70
C GLY A 46 3.49 6.13 -1.64
N TYR A 47 4.49 6.44 -0.79
CA TYR A 47 4.42 7.59 0.11
C TYR A 47 4.69 8.89 -0.67
N PRO A 48 3.80 9.90 -0.63
CA PRO A 48 3.90 11.11 -1.44
C PRO A 48 4.85 12.13 -0.80
N LYS A 49 6.12 11.73 -0.62
CA LYS A 49 7.12 12.58 0.03
C LYS A 49 7.34 13.85 -0.79
N TRP A 50 7.35 15.00 -0.12
CA TRP A 50 7.52 16.34 -0.70
C TRP A 50 6.34 16.87 -1.51
N MET A 51 5.22 16.15 -1.58
CA MET A 51 4.01 16.62 -2.25
C MET A 51 3.12 17.37 -1.26
N ASP A 52 2.68 18.57 -1.63
CA ASP A 52 1.72 19.37 -0.84
C ASP A 52 0.33 19.43 -1.49
N PHE A 53 0.18 18.84 -2.69
CA PHE A 53 -1.04 18.81 -3.48
C PHE A 53 -1.66 20.20 -3.70
N GLY A 54 -0.84 21.26 -3.72
CA GLY A 54 -1.28 22.64 -3.90
C GLY A 54 -2.23 23.12 -2.80
N ILE A 55 -2.14 22.53 -1.60
CA ILE A 55 -2.98 22.85 -0.45
C ILE A 55 -2.34 23.97 0.35
N VAL A 56 -2.98 25.14 0.33
CA VAL A 56 -2.70 26.24 1.25
C VAL A 56 -4.00 26.68 1.91
N LEU A 57 -3.92 27.37 3.04
CA LEU A 57 -5.13 27.78 3.78
C LEU A 57 -6.06 28.61 2.87
N GLY A 58 -7.28 28.09 2.65
CA GLY A 58 -8.31 28.74 1.84
C GLY A 58 -8.24 28.47 0.33
N THR A 59 -7.15 27.94 -0.20
CA THR A 59 -6.94 27.80 -1.66
C THR A 59 -6.52 26.39 -2.04
N ARG A 60 -6.96 25.94 -3.23
CA ARG A 60 -6.55 24.66 -3.84
C ARG A 60 -6.24 24.91 -5.29
N SER A 61 -4.98 24.70 -5.69
CA SER A 61 -4.56 24.95 -7.07
C SER A 61 -5.13 23.89 -8.03
N PRO A 62 -5.41 24.24 -9.30
CA PRO A 62 -5.77 23.26 -10.32
C PRO A 62 -4.70 22.17 -10.50
N GLU A 63 -3.43 22.53 -10.41
CA GLU A 63 -2.29 21.61 -10.54
C GLU A 63 -2.26 20.58 -9.40
N GLY A 64 -2.57 21.02 -8.18
CA GLY A 64 -2.66 20.15 -7.00
C GLY A 64 -3.80 19.14 -7.09
N ARG A 65 -4.93 19.53 -7.69
CA ARG A 65 -6.05 18.60 -7.98
C ARG A 65 -5.63 17.53 -8.98
N GLU A 66 -4.88 17.92 -10.00
CA GLU A 66 -4.36 17.00 -11.01
C GLU A 66 -3.31 16.05 -10.42
N GLU A 67 -2.43 16.55 -9.54
CA GLU A 67 -1.48 15.72 -8.79
C GLU A 67 -2.21 14.70 -7.89
N PHE A 68 -3.23 15.14 -7.14
CA PHE A 68 -4.04 14.24 -6.33
C PHE A 68 -4.75 13.20 -7.19
N ARG A 69 -5.25 13.57 -8.37
CA ARG A 69 -5.87 12.63 -9.32
C ARG A 69 -4.89 11.54 -9.78
N LYS A 70 -3.64 11.90 -10.09
CA LYS A 70 -2.59 10.93 -10.45
C LYS A 70 -2.27 10.00 -9.28
N TYR A 71 -2.15 10.57 -8.08
CA TYR A 71 -1.91 9.80 -6.86
C TYR A 71 -3.06 8.82 -6.57
N TYR A 72 -4.30 9.29 -6.65
CA TYR A 72 -5.51 8.49 -6.49
C TYR A 72 -5.61 7.35 -7.51
N ASN A 73 -5.18 7.58 -8.75
CA ASN A 73 -5.16 6.55 -9.80
C ASN A 73 -4.06 5.50 -9.59
N SER A 74 -3.07 5.77 -8.73
CA SER A 74 -2.00 4.83 -8.39
C SER A 74 -2.34 3.99 -7.14
N ALA A 75 -3.40 4.34 -6.42
CA ALA A 75 -3.90 3.57 -5.28
C ALA A 75 -4.62 2.30 -5.72
N ILE A 76 -4.66 1.29 -4.84
CA ILE A 76 -5.26 -0.02 -5.13
C ILE A 76 -6.55 -0.24 -4.33
N GLU A 77 -7.39 -1.15 -4.79
CA GLU A 77 -8.61 -1.56 -4.10
C GLU A 77 -8.43 -2.92 -3.41
N GLU A 78 -9.13 -3.14 -2.29
CA GLU A 78 -9.03 -4.39 -1.50
C GLU A 78 -9.26 -5.66 -2.32
N HIS A 79 -10.18 -5.61 -3.29
CA HIS A 79 -10.49 -6.72 -4.19
C HIS A 79 -10.21 -6.35 -5.66
N GLY A 80 -9.29 -5.41 -5.87
CA GLY A 80 -8.84 -5.00 -7.21
C GLY A 80 -7.82 -5.97 -7.83
N PRO A 81 -7.47 -5.77 -9.11
CA PRO A 81 -6.52 -6.63 -9.81
C PRO A 81 -5.13 -6.62 -9.18
N GLU A 82 -4.69 -5.49 -8.61
CA GLU A 82 -3.40 -5.39 -7.92
C GLU A 82 -3.39 -6.20 -6.62
N SER A 83 -4.49 -6.19 -5.86
CA SER A 83 -4.64 -6.99 -4.64
C SER A 83 -4.64 -8.48 -4.97
N GLN A 84 -5.35 -8.88 -6.04
CA GLN A 84 -5.33 -10.26 -6.53
C GLN A 84 -3.91 -10.69 -6.93
N ARG A 85 -3.16 -9.83 -7.62
CA ARG A 85 -1.77 -10.13 -7.99
C ARG A 85 -0.89 -10.37 -6.75
N ILE A 86 -1.04 -9.58 -5.69
CA ILE A 86 -0.30 -9.80 -4.43
C ILE A 86 -0.70 -11.15 -3.79
N ALA A 87 -1.99 -11.51 -3.82
CA ALA A 87 -2.46 -12.80 -3.33
C ALA A 87 -1.86 -13.98 -4.12
N GLU A 88 -1.74 -13.87 -5.44
CA GLU A 88 -1.10 -14.87 -6.30
C GLU A 88 0.40 -15.01 -6.03
N ILE A 89 1.09 -13.89 -5.76
CA ILE A 89 2.50 -13.90 -5.34
C ILE A 89 2.66 -14.63 -3.99
N ALA A 90 1.79 -14.34 -3.02
CA ALA A 90 1.80 -15.02 -1.71
C ALA A 90 1.55 -16.53 -1.85
N ALA A 91 0.58 -16.92 -2.69
CA ALA A 91 0.22 -18.31 -2.95
C ALA A 91 1.34 -19.08 -3.66
N SER A 92 1.92 -18.53 -4.72
CA SER A 92 2.97 -19.19 -5.51
C SER A 92 4.26 -19.43 -4.72
N ASN A 93 4.53 -18.62 -3.69
CA ASN A 93 5.71 -18.74 -2.84
C ASN A 93 5.44 -19.48 -1.51
N ASP A 94 4.20 -19.87 -1.21
CA ASP A 94 3.80 -20.43 0.10
C ASP A 94 4.24 -19.53 1.28
N ILE A 95 3.93 -18.23 1.17
CA ILE A 95 4.36 -17.19 2.11
C ILE A 95 3.21 -16.32 2.60
N ILE A 96 3.36 -15.79 3.82
CA ILE A 96 2.54 -14.70 4.34
C ILE A 96 3.19 -13.36 4.00
N ILE A 97 2.46 -12.47 3.33
CA ILE A 97 2.90 -11.12 2.97
C ILE A 97 2.11 -10.11 3.80
N VAL A 98 2.81 -9.20 4.46
CA VAL A 98 2.26 -8.02 5.10
C VAL A 98 2.82 -6.80 4.40
N THR A 99 1.96 -5.97 3.80
CA THR A 99 2.43 -4.84 2.99
C THR A 99 1.61 -3.59 3.23
N GLY A 100 2.29 -2.45 3.34
CA GLY A 100 1.67 -1.13 3.37
C GLY A 100 1.14 -0.75 2.00
N VAL A 101 -0.11 -0.29 1.95
CA VAL A 101 -0.80 0.07 0.71
C VAL A 101 -1.50 1.42 0.87
N VAL A 102 -1.53 2.18 -0.22
CA VAL A 102 -2.49 3.27 -0.40
C VAL A 102 -3.77 2.63 -0.93
N GLU A 103 -4.74 2.43 -0.04
CA GLU A 103 -6.03 1.83 -0.33
C GLU A 103 -7.00 2.88 -0.86
N ARG A 104 -7.75 2.54 -1.90
CA ARG A 104 -8.84 3.33 -2.45
C ARG A 104 -10.19 2.67 -2.12
N GLN A 105 -11.13 3.45 -1.61
CA GLN A 105 -12.51 3.03 -1.46
C GLN A 105 -13.44 4.20 -1.74
N GLY A 106 -14.23 4.11 -2.82
CA GLY A 106 -14.94 5.27 -3.36
C GLY A 106 -13.95 6.41 -3.61
N GLY A 107 -14.34 7.66 -3.33
CA GLY A 107 -13.47 8.84 -3.51
C GLY A 107 -12.42 9.07 -2.41
N THR A 108 -12.16 8.11 -1.54
CA THR A 108 -11.26 8.28 -0.38
C THR A 108 -10.05 7.37 -0.47
N LEU A 109 -8.88 7.91 -0.13
CA LEU A 109 -7.65 7.14 0.06
C LEU A 109 -7.42 6.86 1.55
N TYR A 110 -6.87 5.71 1.87
CA TYR A 110 -6.50 5.30 3.22
C TYR A 110 -5.05 4.79 3.22
N CYS A 111 -4.31 5.11 4.28
CA CYS A 111 -3.06 4.42 4.57
C CYS A 111 -3.40 3.13 5.31
N SER A 112 -3.22 2.00 4.63
CA SER A 112 -3.64 0.69 5.13
C SER A 112 -2.47 -0.29 5.13
N VAL A 113 -2.57 -1.32 5.96
CA VAL A 113 -1.76 -2.53 5.86
C VAL A 113 -2.65 -3.67 5.43
N PHE A 114 -2.25 -4.41 4.41
CA PHE A 114 -2.95 -5.58 3.91
C PHE A 114 -2.18 -6.85 4.27
N PHE A 115 -2.92 -7.90 4.60
CA PHE A 115 -2.39 -9.21 4.98
C PHE A 115 -2.81 -10.24 3.95
N TYR A 116 -1.84 -10.97 3.41
CA TYR A 116 -2.05 -12.06 2.46
C TYR A 116 -1.35 -13.32 2.97
N GLY A 117 -1.98 -14.47 2.77
CA GLY A 117 -1.36 -15.77 3.00
C GLY A 117 -1.43 -16.64 1.76
N PRO A 118 -0.95 -17.90 1.84
CA PRO A 118 -0.94 -18.81 0.70
C PRO A 118 -2.33 -19.13 0.13
N ARG A 119 -3.40 -18.86 0.89
CA ARG A 119 -4.80 -19.06 0.50
C ARG A 119 -5.52 -17.78 0.06
N GLY A 120 -4.80 -16.67 -0.05
CA GLY A 120 -5.34 -15.38 -0.48
C GLY A 120 -5.36 -14.32 0.62
N PHE A 121 -6.23 -13.31 0.44
CA PHE A 121 -6.36 -12.17 1.34
C PHE A 121 -6.88 -12.59 2.72
N LEU A 122 -6.21 -12.12 3.77
CA LEU A 122 -6.52 -12.46 5.17
C LEU A 122 -7.21 -11.31 5.90
N GLY A 123 -7.00 -10.07 5.46
CA GLY A 123 -7.59 -8.90 6.07
C GLY A 123 -6.78 -7.63 5.84
N LYS A 124 -7.23 -6.55 6.45
CA LYS A 124 -6.58 -5.23 6.42
C LYS A 124 -6.71 -4.54 7.76
N HIS A 125 -5.88 -3.53 7.96
CA HIS A 125 -6.04 -2.53 9.01
C HIS A 125 -5.78 -1.12 8.45
N ARG A 126 -6.64 -0.16 8.80
CA ARG A 126 -6.52 1.25 8.39
C ARG A 126 -5.90 2.08 9.52
N LYS A 127 -4.95 2.95 9.18
CA LYS A 127 -4.34 3.90 10.12
C LYS A 127 -5.43 4.74 10.79
N LEU A 128 -5.51 4.65 12.12
CA LEU A 128 -6.58 5.32 12.89
C LEU A 128 -6.59 6.84 12.69
N MET A 129 -5.42 7.46 12.62
CA MET A 129 -5.29 8.92 12.51
C MET A 129 -4.05 9.28 11.68
N PRO A 130 -4.21 9.83 10.47
CA PRO A 130 -3.11 10.39 9.70
C PRO A 130 -2.46 11.59 10.40
N THR A 131 -1.16 11.79 10.14
CA THR A 131 -0.36 12.81 10.82
C THR A 131 -0.27 14.09 9.99
N ALA A 132 -0.50 15.25 10.62
CA ALA A 132 -0.32 16.57 9.99
C ALA A 132 -0.99 16.68 8.60
N LEU A 133 -0.21 16.94 7.54
CA LEU A 133 -0.70 17.12 6.17
C LEU A 133 -1.32 15.84 5.57
N GLU A 134 -0.97 14.66 6.08
CA GLU A 134 -1.59 13.39 5.64
C GLU A 134 -3.11 13.43 5.81
N ARG A 135 -3.64 14.20 6.78
CA ARG A 135 -5.09 14.37 7.01
C ARG A 135 -5.82 15.03 5.85
N CYS A 136 -5.09 15.67 4.94
CA CYS A 136 -5.68 16.26 3.75
C CYS A 136 -5.81 15.26 2.59
N ILE A 137 -5.15 14.10 2.68
CA ILE A 137 -5.10 13.11 1.59
C ILE A 137 -5.58 11.72 1.98
N TRP A 138 -5.46 11.34 3.26
CA TRP A 138 -5.87 10.05 3.77
C TRP A 138 -7.01 10.18 4.78
N GLY A 139 -7.95 9.24 4.71
CA GLY A 139 -9.03 9.09 5.68
C GLY A 139 -8.57 8.42 6.97
N ASN A 140 -9.37 8.58 8.02
CA ASN A 140 -9.18 7.90 9.29
C ASN A 140 -9.70 6.45 9.20
N GLY A 141 -8.98 5.53 9.84
CA GLY A 141 -9.50 4.21 10.18
C GLY A 141 -10.45 4.24 11.38
N ASP A 142 -10.98 3.07 11.71
CA ASP A 142 -11.79 2.83 12.89
C ASP A 142 -11.38 1.53 13.60
N GLY A 143 -12.10 1.18 14.68
CA GLY A 143 -11.85 -0.04 15.44
C GLY A 143 -12.33 -1.34 14.78
N SER A 144 -13.04 -1.29 13.65
CA SER A 144 -13.63 -2.49 13.02
C SER A 144 -12.59 -3.40 12.38
N THR A 145 -11.38 -2.87 12.17
CA THR A 145 -10.24 -3.57 11.56
C THR A 145 -9.14 -3.90 12.57
N MET A 146 -9.43 -3.80 13.87
CA MET A 146 -8.51 -4.24 14.93
C MET A 146 -8.75 -5.71 15.27
N PRO A 147 -7.70 -6.51 15.46
CA PRO A 147 -7.81 -7.91 15.89
C PRO A 147 -8.34 -8.07 17.31
#